data_AF-A0A7K7UJE7-F1
#
_entry.id   AF-A0A7K7UJE7-F1
#
_cell.length_a   1.000
_cell.length_b   1.000
_cell.length_c   1.000
_cell.angle_alpha   90.00
_cell.angle_beta   90.00
_cell.angle_gamma   90.00
#
_symmetry.space_group_name_H-M   'P 1'
#
loop_
_entity.id
_entity.type
_entity.pdbx_description
1 polymer ?
#
loop_
_entity_poly.entity_id
_entity_poly.type
_entity_poly.pdbx_seq_one_letter_code
_entity_poly.pdbx_strand_id
1 'polypeptide(L)'
;VDIQNKRFYLDVKQNAKGRFLKIAEVGAGGNKSRLTLSMSVAVEFRDYLGDFIEHYAQLGPSQPPELAQAADEPRRAPKREVLGQTIALPAQGLIEFRDALAKLIDDYGVEEEPAELPEGTSLTVDNKRFFFDVGSNKYGVFMRVSEVKPTYRNSITVPYKVWA
;
A
#
# COMPACT_ATOMS: atom_id res chain seq x y z
N VAL A 1 -15.15 2.83 0.67
CA VAL A 1 -15.67 3.31 1.97
C VAL A 1 -15.81 4.82 1.87
N ASP A 2 -17.00 5.36 2.10
CA ASP A 2 -17.27 6.80 2.01
C ASP A 2 -17.45 7.35 3.41
N ILE A 3 -16.60 8.29 3.82
CA ILE A 3 -16.61 8.85 5.18
C ILE A 3 -16.43 10.36 5.10
N GLN A 4 -17.37 11.13 5.68
CA GLN A 4 -17.28 12.60 5.79
C GLN A 4 -16.85 13.33 4.49
N ASN A 5 -17.54 13.09 3.37
CA ASN A 5 -17.21 13.64 2.04
C ASN A 5 -15.85 13.23 1.46
N LYS A 6 -15.20 12.19 2.02
CA LYS A 6 -13.98 11.58 1.49
C LYS A 6 -14.26 10.16 1.05
N ARG A 7 -13.72 9.78 -0.11
CA ARG A 7 -13.80 8.41 -0.62
C ARG A 7 -12.49 7.69 -0.36
N PHE A 8 -12.57 6.58 0.36
CA PHE A 8 -11.45 5.68 0.58
C PHE A 8 -11.61 4.45 -0.30
N TYR A 9 -10.60 4.20 -1.13
CA TYR A 9 -10.45 3.01 -1.95
C TYR A 9 -9.38 2.12 -1.33
N LEU A 10 -9.71 0.86 -1.08
CA LEU A 10 -8.79 -0.15 -0.61
C LEU A 10 -8.71 -1.22 -1.71
N ASP A 11 -7.56 -1.32 -2.37
CA ASP A 11 -7.32 -2.27 -3.46
C ASP A 11 -6.19 -3.21 -3.07
N VAL A 12 -6.42 -4.52 -3.06
CA VAL A 12 -5.32 -5.50 -3.08
C VAL A 12 -4.78 -5.59 -4.50
N LYS A 13 -3.46 -5.50 -4.63
CA LYS A 13 -2.74 -5.61 -5.90
C LYS A 13 -1.65 -6.66 -5.79
N GLN A 14 -1.29 -7.25 -6.92
CA GLN A 14 -0.23 -8.25 -6.99
C GLN A 14 0.87 -7.78 -7.94
N ASN A 15 2.12 -7.97 -7.52
CA ASN A 15 3.29 -7.80 -8.37
C ASN A 15 4.21 -9.03 -8.22
N ALA A 16 5.36 -9.02 -8.90
CA ALA A 16 6.33 -10.11 -8.84
C ALA A 16 6.93 -10.37 -7.44
N LYS A 17 6.77 -9.43 -6.49
CA LYS A 17 7.20 -9.55 -5.09
C LYS A 17 6.07 -10.03 -4.17
N GLY A 18 4.89 -10.31 -4.70
CA GLY A 18 3.72 -10.75 -3.93
C GLY A 18 2.59 -9.72 -3.93
N ARG A 19 1.65 -9.93 -3.01
CA ARG A 19 0.45 -9.11 -2.85
C ARG A 19 0.74 -7.91 -1.94
N PHE A 20 0.09 -6.79 -2.22
CA PHE A 20 0.20 -5.56 -1.44
C PHE A 20 -1.13 -4.81 -1.44
N LEU A 21 -1.41 -4.11 -0.35
CA LEU A 21 -2.60 -3.29 -0.19
C LEU A 21 -2.30 -1.85 -0.62
N LYS A 22 -3.20 -1.28 -1.43
CA LYS A 22 -3.19 0.13 -1.80
C LYS A 22 -4.41 0.81 -1.18
N ILE A 23 -4.17 1.86 -0.41
CA ILE A 23 -5.22 2.68 0.20
C ILE A 23 -5.15 4.07 -0.45
N ALA A 24 -6.26 4.57 -0.97
CA ALA A 24 -6.34 5.90 -1.56
C ALA A 24 -7.49 6.68 -0.94
N GLU A 25 -7.18 7.86 -0.40
CA GLU A 25 -8.16 8.86 0.02
C GLU A 25 -8.36 9.86 -1.12
N VAL A 26 -9.62 10.13 -1.46
CA VAL A 26 -10.02 11.18 -2.39
C VAL A 26 -10.93 12.14 -1.64
N GLY A 27 -10.44 13.36 -1.41
CA GLY A 27 -11.24 14.43 -0.80
C GLY A 27 -12.11 15.16 -1.82
N ALA A 28 -13.12 15.88 -1.32
CA ALA A 28 -14.06 16.66 -2.12
C ALA A 28 -13.38 17.74 -2.99
N GLY A 29 -12.16 18.20 -2.62
CA GLY A 29 -11.39 19.19 -3.37
C GLY A 29 -10.44 18.60 -4.42
N GLY A 30 -10.53 17.31 -4.74
CA GLY A 30 -9.66 16.65 -5.71
C GLY A 30 -8.26 16.30 -5.18
N ASN A 31 -7.98 16.59 -3.91
CA ASN A 31 -6.77 16.13 -3.22
C ASN A 31 -6.81 14.61 -3.06
N LYS A 32 -5.72 13.95 -3.48
CA LYS A 32 -5.57 12.49 -3.41
C LYS A 32 -4.35 12.14 -2.57
N SER A 33 -4.57 11.40 -1.49
CA SER A 33 -3.49 10.79 -0.69
C SER A 33 -3.48 9.29 -0.95
N ARG A 34 -2.30 8.69 -1.04
CA ARG A 34 -2.16 7.25 -1.30
C ARG A 34 -1.14 6.65 -0.36
N LEU A 35 -1.50 5.53 0.24
CA LEU A 35 -0.63 4.68 1.03
C LEU A 35 -0.54 3.30 0.36
N THR A 36 0.63 2.67 0.41
CA THR A 36 0.84 1.32 -0.11
C THR A 36 1.56 0.52 0.97
N LEU A 37 1.00 -0.63 1.34
CA LEU A 37 1.48 -1.48 2.44
C LEU A 37 1.64 -2.91 1.95
N SER A 38 2.60 -3.67 2.51
CA SER A 38 2.61 -5.13 2.32
C SER A 38 1.43 -5.77 3.05
N MET A 39 1.07 -7.00 2.68
CA MET A 39 0.02 -7.73 3.39
C MET A 39 0.38 -7.98 4.86
N SER A 40 1.64 -8.30 5.17
CA SER A 40 2.11 -8.49 6.55
C SER A 40 1.91 -7.22 7.40
N VAL A 41 2.26 -6.05 6.84
CA VAL A 41 2.03 -4.76 7.53
C VAL A 41 0.55 -4.43 7.62
N ALA A 42 -0.28 -4.88 6.67
CA ALA A 42 -1.73 -4.69 6.74
C ALA A 42 -2.36 -5.47 7.90
N VAL A 43 -1.84 -6.67 8.23
CA VAL A 43 -2.27 -7.46 9.41
C VAL A 43 -1.98 -6.69 10.70
N GLU A 44 -0.74 -6.24 10.88
CA GLU A 44 -0.36 -5.44 12.05
C GLU A 44 -1.21 -4.16 12.14
N PHE A 45 -1.40 -3.48 11.01
CA PHE A 45 -2.21 -2.27 10.95
C PHE A 45 -3.67 -2.51 11.35
N ARG A 46 -4.25 -3.66 10.98
CA ARG A 46 -5.60 -4.07 11.40
C ARG A 46 -5.68 -4.25 12.91
N ASP A 47 -4.66 -4.84 13.52
CA ASP A 47 -4.63 -5.08 14.98
C ASP A 47 -4.45 -3.77 15.74
N TYR A 48 -3.52 -2.92 15.32
CA TYR A 48 -3.37 -1.57 15.89
C TYR A 48 -4.63 -0.72 15.77
N LEU A 49 -5.38 -0.83 14.66
CA LEU A 49 -6.68 -0.17 14.51
C LEU A 49 -7.71 -0.72 15.49
N GLY A 50 -7.70 -2.03 15.76
CA GLY A 50 -8.53 -2.65 16.79
C GLY A 50 -8.28 -2.04 18.17
N ASP A 51 -7.02 -2.07 18.61
CA ASP A 51 -6.60 -1.52 19.91
C ASP A 51 -6.92 -0.02 20.03
N PHE A 52 -6.72 0.74 18.94
CA PHE A 52 -7.01 2.16 18.91
C PHE A 52 -8.52 2.46 19.05
N ILE A 53 -9.38 1.69 18.37
CA ILE A 53 -10.84 1.82 18.49
C ILE A 53 -11.28 1.48 19.91
N GLU A 54 -10.75 0.42 20.50
CA GLU A 54 -11.07 0.02 21.88
C GLU A 54 -10.66 1.08 22.90
N HIS A 55 -9.46 1.66 22.74
CA HIS A 55 -9.00 2.77 23.57
C HIS A 55 -9.90 4.00 23.44
N TYR A 56 -10.32 4.36 22.22
CA TYR A 56 -11.20 5.50 21.99
C TYR A 56 -12.63 5.28 22.49
N ALA A 57 -13.14 4.05 22.43
CA ALA A 57 -14.45 3.71 22.98
C ALA A 57 -14.51 3.93 24.50
N GLN A 58 -13.38 3.73 25.20
CA GLN A 58 -13.26 3.92 26.65
C GLN A 58 -13.20 5.40 27.07
N LEU A 59 -12.82 6.31 26.16
CA LEU A 59 -12.79 7.75 26.43
C LEU A 59 -14.20 8.38 26.53
N GLY A 60 -15.24 7.64 26.13
CA GLY A 60 -16.63 8.14 26.08
C GLY A 60 -16.79 9.28 25.06
N PRO A 61 -18.01 9.81 24.86
CA PRO A 61 -18.22 11.00 24.04
C PRO A 61 -17.63 12.20 24.78
N SER A 62 -16.33 12.45 24.65
CA SER A 62 -15.76 13.75 24.94
C SER A 62 -16.16 14.70 23.81
N GLN A 63 -17.44 15.04 23.76
CA GLN A 63 -17.86 16.31 23.20
C GLN A 63 -17.57 17.33 24.30
N PRO A 64 -16.57 18.23 24.17
CA PRO A 64 -16.52 19.37 25.06
C PRO A 64 -17.81 20.15 24.81
N PRO A 65 -18.65 20.43 25.81
CA PRO A 65 -19.83 21.28 25.64
C PRO A 65 -19.44 22.77 25.48
N GLU A 66 -18.42 23.09 24.68
CA GLU A 66 -17.85 24.45 24.62
C GLU A 66 -17.27 24.86 23.25
N LEU A 67 -17.79 24.33 22.14
CA LEU A 67 -17.49 24.87 20.80
C LEU A 67 -18.67 25.64 20.16
N ALA A 68 -19.72 25.93 20.93
CA ALA A 68 -20.84 26.77 20.48
C ALA A 68 -20.66 28.27 20.82
N GLN A 69 -19.60 28.70 21.51
CA GLN A 69 -19.46 30.10 21.97
C GLN A 69 -18.09 30.76 21.75
N ALA A 70 -17.21 30.24 20.88
CA ALA A 70 -16.02 30.98 20.46
C ALA A 70 -16.22 31.60 19.07
N ALA A 71 -17.16 32.54 18.99
CA ALA A 71 -17.09 33.59 17.98
C ALA A 71 -16.03 34.60 18.46
N ASP A 72 -15.08 34.92 17.59
CA ASP A 72 -14.07 35.98 17.74
C ASP A 72 -12.78 35.64 18.51
N GLU A 73 -11.93 34.77 17.93
CA GLU A 73 -10.48 34.85 18.19
C GLU A 73 -9.70 34.49 16.89
N PRO A 74 -8.75 35.32 16.43
CA PRO A 74 -8.02 35.07 15.20
C PRO A 74 -6.99 33.95 15.43
N ARG A 75 -7.40 32.71 15.16
CA ARG A 75 -6.52 31.53 15.21
C ARG A 75 -5.35 31.69 14.24
N ARG A 76 -4.14 31.93 14.78
CA ARG A 76 -2.88 31.80 14.04
C ARG A 76 -2.78 30.39 13.46
N ALA A 77 -2.78 30.28 12.13
CA ALA A 77 -2.58 29.02 11.44
C ALA A 77 -1.25 28.37 11.87
N PRO A 78 -1.23 27.12 12.36
CA PRO A 78 0.03 26.42 12.53
C PRO A 78 0.67 26.26 11.15
N LYS A 79 1.97 26.56 11.13
CA LYS A 79 2.86 26.53 9.99
C LYS A 79 2.67 25.22 9.22
N ARG A 80 2.60 25.29 7.89
CA ARG A 80 2.65 24.15 6.97
C ARG A 80 3.92 23.34 7.28
N GLU A 81 3.81 22.40 8.20
CA GLU A 81 4.75 21.31 8.34
C GLU A 81 4.60 20.48 7.06
N VAL A 82 5.73 20.02 6.53
CA VAL A 82 5.80 19.35 5.24
C VAL A 82 5.04 18.03 5.34
N LEU A 83 3.74 18.07 5.08
CA LEU A 83 2.88 16.91 5.11
C LEU A 83 3.32 16.02 3.95
N GLY A 84 4.08 14.98 4.29
CA GLY A 84 4.00 13.73 3.54
C GLY A 84 2.53 13.38 3.32
N GLN A 85 2.21 12.68 2.23
CA GLN A 85 0.83 12.30 1.91
C GLN A 85 0.17 11.64 3.12
N THR A 86 -0.62 12.42 3.87
CA THR A 86 -1.26 11.98 5.10
C THR A 86 -2.67 11.54 4.74
N ILE A 87 -3.05 10.34 5.17
CA ILE A 87 -4.42 9.85 5.10
C ILE A 87 -5.07 10.17 6.44
N ALA A 88 -6.22 10.84 6.43
CA ALA A 88 -6.94 11.21 7.64
C ALA A 88 -8.26 10.43 7.73
N LEU A 89 -8.29 9.43 8.60
CA LEU A 89 -9.46 8.58 8.87
C LEU A 89 -10.21 9.12 10.11
N PRO A 90 -11.46 9.58 9.98
CA PRO A 90 -12.23 10.03 11.14
C PRO A 90 -12.71 8.83 11.96
N ALA A 91 -12.80 9.01 13.29
CA ALA A 91 -13.14 7.95 14.24
C ALA A 91 -14.43 7.18 13.87
N GLN A 92 -15.42 7.91 13.35
CA GLN A 92 -16.72 7.36 12.94
C GLN A 92 -16.61 6.26 11.87
N GLY A 93 -15.59 6.30 11.01
CA GLY A 93 -15.40 5.33 9.92
C GLY A 93 -14.29 4.32 10.17
N LEU A 94 -13.65 4.34 11.35
CA LEU A 94 -12.55 3.42 11.67
C LEU A 94 -13.02 1.96 11.75
N ILE A 95 -14.22 1.72 12.27
CA ILE A 95 -14.78 0.36 12.39
C ILE A 95 -15.02 -0.24 10.98
N GLU A 96 -15.70 0.50 10.10
CA GLU A 96 -15.93 0.08 8.72
C GLU A 96 -14.62 -0.15 7.97
N PHE A 97 -13.64 0.72 8.22
CA PHE A 97 -12.31 0.60 7.62
C PHE A 97 -11.56 -0.64 8.12
N ARG A 98 -11.60 -0.92 9.43
CA ARG A 98 -11.05 -2.13 10.04
C ARG A 98 -11.71 -3.37 9.48
N ASP A 99 -13.04 -3.40 9.39
CA ASP A 99 -13.77 -4.57 8.91
C ASP A 99 -13.54 -4.82 7.41
N ALA A 100 -13.42 -3.76 6.61
CA ALA A 100 -13.03 -3.88 5.20
C ALA A 100 -11.60 -4.40 5.06
N LEU A 101 -10.67 -3.93 5.91
CA LEU A 101 -9.29 -4.39 5.94
C LEU A 101 -9.19 -5.85 6.35
N ALA A 102 -9.92 -6.26 7.39
CA ALA A 102 -9.98 -7.64 7.87
C ALA A 102 -10.47 -8.59 6.77
N LYS A 103 -11.57 -8.25 6.08
CA LYS A 103 -12.06 -9.06 4.95
C LYS A 103 -11.02 -9.20 3.85
N LEU A 104 -10.32 -8.11 3.49
CA LEU A 104 -9.27 -8.17 2.47
C LEU A 104 -8.08 -9.03 2.89
N ILE A 105 -7.75 -9.04 4.18
CA ILE A 105 -6.70 -9.90 4.73
C ILE A 105 -7.15 -11.35 4.79
N ASP A 106 -8.40 -11.64 5.16
CA ASP A 106 -8.91 -13.01 5.19
C ASP A 106 -8.99 -13.60 3.77
N ASP A 107 -9.44 -12.81 2.80
CA ASP A 107 -9.59 -13.24 1.40
C ASP A 107 -8.24 -13.33 0.65
N TYR A 108 -7.30 -12.43 0.94
CA TYR A 108 -6.07 -12.26 0.13
C TYR A 108 -4.76 -12.30 0.92
N GLY A 109 -4.81 -12.32 2.25
CA GLY A 109 -3.66 -12.34 3.17
C GLY A 109 -3.05 -13.72 3.36
N VAL A 110 -3.63 -14.76 2.73
CA VAL A 110 -2.90 -15.99 2.47
C VAL A 110 -1.71 -15.61 1.61
N GLU A 111 -0.51 -15.72 2.20
CA GLU A 111 0.75 -15.76 1.48
C GLU A 111 0.63 -16.93 0.49
N GLU A 112 0.08 -16.66 -0.70
CA GLU A 112 0.36 -17.49 -1.85
C GLU A 112 1.87 -17.39 -1.98
N GLU A 113 2.57 -18.42 -1.52
CA GLU A 113 4.00 -18.58 -1.74
C GLU A 113 4.25 -18.12 -3.18
N PRO A 114 5.07 -17.06 -3.40
CA PRO A 114 5.34 -16.61 -4.75
C PRO A 114 5.84 -17.85 -5.47
N ALA A 115 5.03 -18.37 -6.42
CA ALA A 115 5.26 -19.65 -7.08
C ALA A 115 6.76 -19.79 -7.29
N GLU A 116 7.43 -20.72 -6.58
CA GLU A 116 8.88 -20.69 -6.43
C GLU A 116 9.52 -20.65 -7.82
N LEU A 117 9.86 -19.44 -8.27
CA LEU A 117 10.50 -19.25 -9.54
C LEU A 117 11.98 -19.54 -9.28
N PRO A 118 12.63 -20.30 -10.17
CA PRO A 118 14.03 -20.64 -9.99
C PRO A 118 14.85 -19.36 -9.79
N GLU A 119 15.76 -19.43 -8.81
CA GLU A 119 16.59 -18.30 -8.42
C GLU A 119 17.34 -17.74 -9.63
N GLY A 120 17.32 -16.43 -9.78
CA GLY A 120 17.93 -15.78 -10.94
C GLY A 120 19.42 -16.09 -11.02
N THR A 121 19.87 -16.67 -12.13
CA THR A 121 21.29 -16.98 -12.32
C THR A 121 22.02 -15.75 -12.88
N SER A 122 23.29 -15.55 -12.53
CA SER A 122 24.11 -14.48 -13.15
C SER A 122 25.43 -15.00 -13.67
N LEU A 123 25.87 -14.45 -14.81
CA LEU A 123 27.12 -14.80 -15.47
C LEU A 123 27.91 -13.51 -15.76
N THR A 124 29.21 -13.52 -15.52
CA THR A 124 30.09 -12.40 -15.89
C THR A 124 31.00 -12.81 -17.05
N VAL A 125 30.95 -12.07 -18.15
CA VAL A 125 31.79 -12.28 -19.34
C VAL A 125 32.30 -10.93 -19.84
N ASP A 126 33.60 -10.78 -20.08
CA ASP A 126 34.22 -9.59 -20.69
C ASP A 126 33.76 -8.25 -20.08
N ASN A 127 33.81 -8.13 -18.75
CA ASN A 127 33.38 -6.94 -18.00
C ASN A 127 31.88 -6.58 -18.17
N LYS A 128 31.06 -7.54 -18.62
CA LYS A 128 29.59 -7.49 -18.63
C LYS A 128 29.05 -8.48 -17.62
N ARG A 129 28.03 -8.06 -16.87
CA ARG A 129 27.27 -8.96 -16.00
C ARG A 129 25.90 -9.23 -16.60
N PHE A 130 25.60 -10.48 -16.86
CA PHE A 130 24.32 -10.95 -17.33
C PHE A 130 23.51 -11.49 -16.16
N PHE A 131 22.26 -11.07 -16.02
CA PHE A 131 21.30 -11.62 -15.07
C PHE A 131 20.18 -12.31 -15.83
N PHE A 132 19.87 -13.53 -15.42
CA PHE A 132 18.80 -14.37 -15.96
C PHE A 132 17.73 -14.51 -14.88
N ASP A 133 16.76 -13.60 -14.89
CA ASP A 133 15.68 -13.60 -13.91
C ASP A 133 14.45 -14.31 -14.50
N VAL A 134 13.97 -15.38 -13.86
CA VAL A 134 12.66 -15.95 -14.22
C VAL A 134 11.57 -15.16 -13.48
N GLY A 135 10.56 -14.71 -14.22
CA GLY A 135 9.42 -13.96 -13.71
C GLY A 135 8.11 -14.56 -14.19
N SER A 136 7.02 -14.27 -13.48
CA SER A 136 5.66 -14.62 -13.90
C SER A 136 4.77 -13.39 -13.91
N ASN A 137 3.84 -13.35 -14.87
CA ASN A 137 2.77 -12.36 -14.92
C ASN A 137 1.47 -13.00 -15.42
N LYS A 138 0.38 -12.22 -15.54
CA LYS A 138 -0.92 -12.72 -16.01
C LYS A 138 -0.92 -13.33 -17.42
N TYR A 139 0.15 -13.12 -18.20
CA TYR A 139 0.33 -13.68 -19.55
C TYR A 139 1.20 -14.95 -19.57
N GLY A 140 1.74 -15.35 -18.41
CA GLY A 140 2.55 -16.56 -18.24
C GLY A 140 3.93 -16.29 -17.66
N VAL A 141 4.77 -17.33 -17.69
CA VAL A 141 6.17 -17.29 -17.25
C VAL A 141 7.03 -16.64 -18.33
N PHE A 142 8.00 -15.84 -17.93
CA PHE A 142 8.97 -15.19 -18.81
C PHE A 142 10.38 -15.23 -18.18
N MET A 143 11.40 -15.07 -19.00
CA MET A 143 12.79 -14.94 -18.57
C MET A 143 13.25 -13.56 -19.01
N ARG A 144 13.76 -12.78 -18.06
CA ARG A 144 14.39 -11.50 -18.32
C ARG A 144 15.89 -11.67 -18.33
N VAL A 145 16.50 -11.40 -19.48
CA VAL A 145 17.96 -11.38 -19.62
C VAL A 145 18.41 -9.93 -19.56
N SER A 146 19.18 -9.56 -18.54
CA SER A 146 19.70 -8.20 -18.34
C SER A 146 21.22 -8.17 -18.52
N GLU A 147 21.71 -7.42 -19.51
CA GLU A 147 23.14 -7.07 -19.63
C GLU A 147 23.40 -5.79 -18.83
N VAL A 148 24.30 -5.85 -17.85
CA VAL A 148 24.71 -4.74 -17.00
C VAL A 148 26.19 -4.42 -17.22
N LYS A 149 26.46 -3.16 -17.56
CA LYS A 149 27.76 -2.50 -17.49
C LYS A 149 27.66 -1.28 -16.56
N PRO A 150 28.79 -0.71 -16.12
CA PRO A 150 28.77 0.53 -15.33
C PRO A 150 28.03 1.69 -16.00
N THR A 151 28.03 1.73 -17.33
CA THR A 151 27.50 2.85 -18.13
C THR A 151 26.10 2.61 -18.70
N TYR A 152 25.66 1.35 -18.84
CA TYR A 152 24.33 1.04 -19.35
C TYR A 152 23.81 -0.30 -18.84
N ARG A 153 22.49 -0.38 -18.78
CA ARG A 153 21.75 -1.61 -18.49
C ARG A 153 20.77 -1.84 -19.65
N ASN A 154 20.93 -2.94 -20.35
CA ASN A 154 19.99 -3.38 -21.37
C ASN A 154 19.26 -4.64 -20.91
N SER A 155 18.00 -4.82 -21.27
CA SER A 155 17.28 -6.06 -20.91
C SER A 155 16.26 -6.45 -21.95
N ILE A 156 16.20 -7.75 -22.23
CA ILE A 156 15.17 -8.36 -23.06
C ILE A 156 14.27 -9.23 -22.19
N THR A 157 12.99 -9.31 -22.56
CA THR A 157 12.04 -10.26 -21.98
C THR A 157 11.73 -11.28 -23.03
N VAL A 158 12.06 -12.52 -22.73
CA VAL A 158 11.72 -13.65 -23.56
C VAL A 158 10.45 -14.26 -22.91
N PRO A 159 9.41 -14.67 -23.65
CA PRO A 159 8.29 -15.48 -23.12
C PRO A 159 8.58 -17.00 -23.06
N TYR A 160 8.09 -17.71 -22.05
CA TYR A 160 8.37 -19.15 -21.84
C TYR A 160 8.14 -20.03 -23.09
N LYS A 161 7.11 -19.71 -23.88
CA LYS A 161 6.77 -20.41 -25.13
C LYS A 161 7.87 -20.40 -26.20
N VAL A 162 8.92 -19.60 -26.03
CA VAL A 162 9.99 -19.41 -27.03
C VAL A 162 11.24 -20.25 -26.72
N TRP A 163 11.45 -20.72 -25.49
CA TRP A 163 12.61 -21.56 -25.12
C TRP A 163 12.26 -22.88 -24.44
N ALA A 164 10.97 -23.15 -24.22
CA ALA A 164 10.46 -24.42 -23.71
C ALA A 164 10.27 -25.43 -24.84
#